data_AF-A0A847X6D2-F1
#
_entry.id   AF-A0A847X6D2-F1
#
_cell.length_a   1.000
_cell.length_b   1.000
_cell.length_c   1.000
_cell.angle_alpha   90.00
_cell.angle_beta   90.00
_cell.angle_gamma   90.00
#
_symmetry.space_group_name_H-M   'P 1'
#
loop_
_entity.id
_entity.type
_entity.pdbx_description
1 polymer ?
#
loop_
_entity_poly.entity_id
_entity_poly.type
_entity_poly.pdbx_seq_one_letter_code
_entity_poly.pdbx_strand_id
1 'polypeptide(L)' 'MEFSKLAEERYSCRKFLEKKVEDEKIEALIDIIHLAPSAENHQPIRV' A
#
# COMPACT_ATOMS: atom_id res chain seq x y z
N MET A 1 -5.56 13.70 -2.50
CA MET A 1 -6.63 12.86 -3.07
C MET A 1 -7.58 12.54 -1.93
N GLU A 2 -8.87 12.72 -2.12
CA GLU A 2 -9.87 12.32 -1.12
C GLU A 2 -9.93 10.79 -1.03
N PHE A 3 -10.10 10.25 0.18
CA PHE A 3 -10.13 8.80 0.41
C PHE A 3 -11.20 8.08 -0.43
N SER A 4 -12.36 8.71 -0.63
CA SER A 4 -13.45 8.19 -1.47
C SER A 4 -12.99 7.90 -2.90
N LYS A 5 -12.29 8.86 -3.51
CA LYS A 5 -11.75 8.73 -4.87
C LYS A 5 -10.74 7.58 -4.97
N LEU A 6 -9.85 7.45 -3.98
CA LEU A 6 -8.90 6.33 -3.92
C LEU A 6 -9.63 4.98 -3.86
N ALA A 7 -10.66 4.89 -3.02
CA ALA A 7 -11.42 3.66 -2.81
C ALA A 7 -12.16 3.21 -4.08
N GLU A 8 -12.69 4.17 -4.86
CA GLU A 8 -13.35 3.92 -6.15
C GLU A 8 -12.35 3.55 -7.25
N GLU A 9 -11.21 4.25 -7.34
CA GLU A 9 -10.19 4.02 -8.37
C GLU A 9 -9.41 2.72 -8.16
N ARG A 10 -9.32 2.20 -6.93
CA ARG A 10 -8.60 0.96 -6.64
C ARG A 10 -9.35 -0.25 -7.19
N TYR A 11 -8.67 -1.03 -8.03
CA TYR A 11 -9.19 -2.28 -8.59
C TYR A 11 -8.19 -3.44 -8.45
N SER A 12 -8.68 -4.67 -8.60
CA SER A 12 -7.82 -5.86 -8.68
C SER A 12 -7.16 -5.94 -10.06
N CYS A 13 -5.94 -5.41 -10.17
CA CYS A 13 -5.17 -5.46 -11.42
C CYS A 13 -4.78 -6.91 -11.77
N ARG A 14 -5.03 -7.32 -13.03
CA ARG A 14 -4.79 -8.70 -13.51
C ARG A 14 -3.66 -8.83 -14.53
N LYS A 15 -3.12 -7.71 -15.02
CA LYS A 15 -2.02 -7.66 -16.00
C LYS A 15 -1.16 -6.44 -15.70
N PHE A 16 0.15 -6.64 -15.65
CA PHE A 16 1.13 -5.59 -15.37
C PHE A 16 1.91 -5.24 -16.63
N LEU A 17 2.39 -4.00 -16.70
CA LEU A 17 3.37 -3.60 -17.71
C LEU A 17 4.75 -4.17 -17.32
N GLU A 18 5.61 -4.38 -18.31
CA GLU A 18 7.01 -4.75 -18.09
C GLU A 18 7.86 -3.53 -17.67
N LYS A 19 7.40 -2.85 -16.62
CA LYS A 19 8.04 -1.64 -16.08
C LYS A 19 8.22 -1.81 -14.57
N LYS A 20 9.42 -1.52 -14.08
CA LYS A 20 9.70 -1.47 -12.64
C LYS A 20 9.04 -0.25 -11.99
N VAL A 21 8.60 -0.45 -10.75
CA VAL A 21 8.19 0.63 -9.85
C VAL A 21 9.45 1.22 -9.22
N GLU A 22 9.47 2.53 -9.03
CA GLU A 22 10.56 3.26 -8.40
C GLU A 22 10.64 2.93 -6.90
N ASP A 23 11.84 2.74 -6.36
CA ASP A 23 12.05 2.24 -4.99
C ASP A 23 11.46 3.19 -3.94
N GLU A 24 11.54 4.50 -4.15
CA GLU A 24 11.00 5.50 -3.23
C GLU A 24 9.49 5.37 -3.04
N LYS A 25 8.77 4.90 -4.07
CA LYS A 25 7.31 4.66 -3.98
C LYS A 25 7.01 3.41 -3.16
N ILE A 26 7.89 2.41 -3.22
CA ILE A 26 7.75 1.16 -2.45
C ILE A 26 8.03 1.45 -0.97
N GLU A 27 9.10 2.17 -0.65
CA GLU A 27 9.43 2.57 0.72
C GLU A 27 8.32 3.42 1.34
N ALA A 28 7.79 4.40 0.60
CA ALA A 28 6.67 5.20 1.07
C ALA A 28 5.41 4.36 1.37
N LEU A 29 5.16 3.29 0.62
CA LEU A 29 4.05 2.37 0.91
C LEU A 29 4.31 1.55 2.17
N ILE A 30 5.53 1.05 2.37
CA ILE A 30 5.92 0.29 3.57
C ILE A 30 5.73 1.14 4.82
N ASP A 31 6.17 2.40 4.80
CA ASP A 31 5.97 3.35 5.90
C ASP A 31 4.49 3.53 6.25
N ILE A 32 3.63 3.68 5.24
CA ILE A 32 2.18 3.83 5.43
C ILE A 32 1.54 2.54 5.96
N ILE A 33 1.98 1.36 5.50
CA ILE A 33 1.45 0.06 5.96
C ILE A 33 1.67 -0.12 7.46
N HIS A 34 2.82 0.28 7.98
CA HIS A 34 3.13 0.17 9.42
C HIS A 34 2.31 1.10 10.32
N LEU A 35 1.62 2.10 9.75
CA LEU A 35 0.67 2.94 10.51
C LEU A 35 -0.66 2.25 10.79
N ALA A 36 -0.93 1.08 10.19
CA ALA A 36 -2.16 0.36 10.40
C ALA A 36 -2.30 -0.10 11.87
N PRO A 37 -3.50 -0.01 12.46
CA PRO A 37 -3.72 -0.52 13.82
C PRO A 37 -3.57 -2.04 13.85
N SER A 38 -3.04 -2.56 14.95
CA SER A 38 -2.94 -3.99 15.22
C SER A 38 -3.35 -4.32 16.65
N ALA A 39 -3.75 -5.56 16.91
CA ALA A 39 -4.09 -6.01 18.25
C ALA A 39 -2.91 -5.76 19.19
N GLU A 40 -3.16 -5.01 20.27
CA GLU A 40 -2.17 -4.63 21.28
C GLU A 40 -0.94 -3.90 20.70
N ASN A 41 -1.05 -3.34 19.48
CA ASN A 41 0.06 -2.73 18.76
C ASN A 41 1.26 -3.66 18.52
N HIS A 42 1.03 -4.98 18.47
CA HIS A 42 2.11 -5.95 18.24
C HIS A 42 2.72 -5.88 16.83
N GLN A 43 2.01 -5.30 15.87
CA GLN A 43 2.43 -5.18 14.47
C GLN A 43 3.02 -6.49 13.89
N PRO A 44 2.31 -7.64 13.97
CA PRO A 44 2.85 -8.94 13.60
C PRO A 44 2.82 -9.18 12.08
N ILE A 45 3.20 -8.17 11.29
CA ILE A 45 3.18 -8.18 9.83
C ILE A 45 4.61 -7.99 9.32
N ARG A 46 4.98 -8.75 8.29
CA ARG A 46 6.20 -8.54 7.51
C ARG A 46 5.79 -8.28 6.06
N VAL A 47 6.21 -7.14 5.52
CA VAL A 47 5.96 -6.71 4.13
C VAL A 47 7.09 -7.19 3.23
#